data_AF-D7MJC4-F1
#
_entry.id   AF-D7MJC4-F1
#
_cell.length_a   1.000
_cell.length_b   1.000
_cell.length_c   1.000
_cell.angle_alpha   90.00
_cell.angle_beta   90.00
_cell.angle_gamma   90.00
#
_symmetry.space_group_name_H-M   'P 1'
#
loop_
_entity.id
_entity.type
_entity.pdbx_description
1 polymer ?
#
loop_
_entity_poly.entity_id
_entity_poly.type
_entity_poly.pdbx_seq_one_letter_code
_entity_poly.pdbx_strand_id
1 'polypeptide(L)'
;MIHGCPELEELYIHHIYTDDREFEFEDIPPTPYYLYHDNIKKLTIRYIDDESYRNLKIYTPNLVYLDYSDSITCEFESENCLNVLLEARLNLVFGWRWRLSNEHINCSKIMDSICNVRILYLSSSTVESMCGWGVCISRINIGGNVVKVLEIQGYKGRLGELNQVKFFLWGMENLEEMKVNISDEIENKLQLTNALLALPKRSSKCNIHVL
;
A
#
# COMPACT_ATOMS: atom_id res chain seq x y z
N MET A 1 -16.88 -10.26 14.94
CA MET A 1 -17.13 -11.60 14.34
C MET A 1 -18.19 -11.47 13.24
N ILE A 2 -17.82 -11.77 11.99
CA ILE A 2 -18.69 -11.65 10.79
C ILE A 2 -19.35 -13.02 10.43
N HIS A 3 -19.24 -14.02 11.32
CA HIS A 3 -19.71 -15.40 11.08
C HIS A 3 -21.21 -15.58 10.75
N GLY A 4 -22.03 -14.52 10.82
CA GLY A 4 -23.44 -14.55 10.48
C GLY A 4 -23.78 -14.33 9.00
N CYS A 5 -22.79 -14.06 8.14
CA CYS A 5 -23.04 -13.62 6.76
C CYS A 5 -22.33 -14.51 5.72
N PRO A 6 -22.77 -15.77 5.50
CA PRO A 6 -22.09 -16.70 4.61
C PRO A 6 -21.99 -16.19 3.16
N GLU A 7 -22.95 -15.42 2.68
CA GLU A 7 -22.94 -14.88 1.30
C GLU A 7 -22.13 -13.57 1.16
N LEU A 8 -21.41 -13.12 2.19
CA LEU A 8 -20.68 -11.85 2.16
C LEU A 8 -19.43 -11.95 1.28
N GLU A 9 -19.49 -11.30 0.12
CA GLU A 9 -18.36 -11.22 -0.83
C GLU A 9 -17.56 -9.92 -0.72
N GLU A 10 -18.16 -8.85 -0.20
CA GLU A 10 -17.55 -7.53 -0.12
C GLU A 10 -17.67 -6.97 1.30
N LEU A 11 -16.55 -6.52 1.87
CA LEU A 11 -16.51 -5.92 3.20
C LEU A 11 -15.82 -4.57 3.16
N TYR A 12 -16.49 -3.57 3.73
CA TYR A 12 -15.96 -2.22 3.92
C TYR A 12 -15.82 -1.94 5.42
N ILE A 13 -14.59 -1.75 5.87
CA ILE A 13 -14.24 -1.34 7.23
C ILE A 13 -13.73 0.09 7.15
N HIS A 14 -14.48 1.01 7.75
CA HIS A 14 -14.03 2.37 7.94
C HIS A 14 -13.99 2.66 9.42
N HIS A 15 -12.79 2.92 9.91
CA HIS A 15 -12.56 3.21 11.30
C HIS A 15 -12.09 4.66 11.39
N ILE A 16 -13.01 5.49 11.84
CA ILE A 16 -12.77 6.88 12.23
C ILE A 16 -12.53 6.81 13.73
N TYR A 17 -11.38 7.31 14.18
CA TYR A 17 -11.01 7.41 15.59
C TYR A 17 -12.20 7.82 16.47
N THR A 18 -12.50 7.04 17.52
CA THR A 18 -13.29 7.52 18.66
C THR A 18 -12.31 8.00 19.71
N ASP A 19 -12.46 9.26 20.13
CA ASP A 19 -11.70 9.88 21.22
C ASP A 19 -12.12 9.27 22.56
N ASP A 20 -11.87 7.98 22.73
CA ASP A 20 -12.03 7.30 24.00
C ASP A 20 -10.76 7.61 24.82
N ARG A 21 -10.65 8.88 25.22
CA ARG A 21 -9.72 9.39 26.25
C ARG A 21 -10.03 8.81 27.63
N GLU A 22 -10.34 7.53 27.69
CA GLU A 22 -10.38 6.75 28.91
C GLU A 22 -9.40 5.58 28.77
N PHE A 23 -8.32 5.73 29.54
CA PHE A 23 -7.31 4.74 29.90
C PHE A 23 -5.99 4.75 29.11
N GLU A 24 -5.08 5.55 29.66
CA GLU A 24 -3.67 5.22 29.88
C GLU A 24 -3.51 3.73 30.29
N PHE A 25 -3.37 2.83 29.32
CA PHE A 25 -2.67 1.58 29.53
C PHE A 25 -1.62 1.46 28.43
N GLU A 26 -0.49 2.17 28.61
CA GLU A 26 0.70 2.05 27.76
C GLU A 26 1.28 0.61 27.74
N ASP A 27 0.78 -0.29 28.60
CA ASP A 27 1.29 -1.65 28.79
C ASP A 27 0.37 -2.78 28.25
N ILE A 28 -0.81 -2.49 27.71
CA ILE A 28 -1.67 -3.55 27.14
C ILE A 28 -1.45 -3.59 25.62
N PRO A 29 -0.86 -4.67 25.06
CA PRO A 29 -0.76 -4.80 23.62
C PRO A 29 -2.18 -4.81 23.04
N PRO A 30 -2.44 -4.06 21.94
CA PRO A 30 -3.75 -3.97 21.34
C PRO A 30 -4.24 -5.36 21.01
N THR A 31 -5.49 -5.65 21.36
CA THR A 31 -6.08 -6.94 21.03
C THR A 31 -6.09 -7.09 19.51
N PRO A 32 -5.52 -8.18 18.96
CA PRO A 32 -5.49 -8.41 17.52
C PRO A 32 -6.90 -8.42 16.95
N TYR A 33 -7.12 -7.57 15.95
CA TYR A 33 -8.33 -7.57 15.15
C TYR A 33 -8.21 -8.66 14.09
N TYR A 34 -8.83 -9.81 14.38
CA TYR A 34 -8.90 -10.94 13.46
C TYR A 34 -10.04 -10.73 12.45
N LEU A 35 -9.68 -10.64 11.18
CA LEU A 35 -10.62 -10.72 10.07
C LEU A 35 -10.53 -12.10 9.42
N TYR A 36 -11.43 -12.99 9.82
CA TYR A 36 -11.57 -14.32 9.23
C TYR A 36 -12.89 -14.41 8.45
N HIS A 37 -12.82 -14.69 7.14
CA HIS A 37 -14.01 -14.96 6.33
C HIS A 37 -13.67 -15.71 5.04
N ASP A 38 -14.34 -16.83 4.79
CA ASP A 38 -14.03 -17.69 3.64
C ASP A 38 -14.54 -17.12 2.31
N ASN A 39 -15.65 -16.36 2.31
CA ASN A 39 -16.28 -15.91 1.07
C ASN A 39 -15.96 -14.46 0.65
N ILE A 40 -15.21 -13.70 1.45
CA ILE A 40 -14.85 -12.33 1.09
C ILE A 40 -13.88 -12.35 -0.10
N LYS A 41 -14.27 -11.67 -1.17
CA LYS A 41 -13.52 -11.46 -2.41
C LYS A 41 -12.96 -10.05 -2.53
N LYS A 42 -13.64 -9.06 -1.94
CA LYS A 42 -13.19 -7.66 -1.91
C LYS A 42 -13.18 -7.12 -0.49
N LEU A 43 -12.06 -6.55 -0.10
CA LEU A 43 -11.86 -5.96 1.21
C LEU A 43 -11.40 -4.52 1.05
N THR A 44 -12.10 -3.61 1.71
CA THR A 44 -11.67 -2.23 1.84
C THR A 44 -11.55 -1.88 3.31
N ILE A 45 -10.37 -1.41 3.70
CA ILE A 45 -10.04 -1.02 5.06
C ILE A 45 -9.46 0.39 5.00
N ARG A 46 -10.10 1.31 5.71
CA ARG A 46 -9.65 2.69 5.83
C ARG A 46 -9.56 3.08 7.29
N TYR A 47 -8.33 3.15 7.78
CA TYR A 47 -7.99 3.68 9.08
C TYR A 47 -7.51 5.13 8.93
N ILE A 48 -8.17 6.05 9.66
CA ILE A 48 -7.78 7.46 9.76
C ILE A 48 -7.44 7.74 11.22
N ASP A 49 -6.40 7.07 11.71
CA ASP A 49 -5.91 7.22 13.09
C ASP A 49 -4.41 6.92 13.09
N ASP A 50 -3.62 7.90 13.56
CA ASP A 50 -2.17 7.89 13.67
C ASP A 50 -1.65 7.75 15.11
N GLU A 51 -2.54 7.58 16.09
CA GLU A 51 -2.17 7.52 17.51
C GLU A 51 -2.27 6.10 18.10
N SER A 52 -3.18 5.26 17.60
CA SER A 52 -3.39 3.91 18.16
C SER A 52 -2.48 2.85 17.52
N TYR A 53 -1.67 2.17 18.33
CA TYR A 53 -1.02 0.92 17.92
C TYR A 53 -2.10 -0.16 17.75
N ARG A 54 -2.05 -0.90 16.63
CA ARG A 54 -3.05 -1.93 16.29
C ARG A 54 -2.35 -3.19 15.80
N ASN A 55 -3.01 -4.33 15.94
CA ASN A 55 -2.60 -5.56 15.26
C ASN A 55 -3.78 -6.03 14.39
N LEU A 56 -3.56 -6.15 13.08
CA LEU A 56 -4.54 -6.59 12.10
C LEU A 56 -4.08 -7.91 11.50
N LYS A 57 -4.91 -8.94 11.67
CA LYS A 57 -4.68 -10.25 11.06
C LYS A 57 -5.77 -10.59 10.06
N ILE A 58 -5.39 -10.75 8.79
CA ILE A 58 -6.32 -11.05 7.70
C ILE A 58 -6.19 -12.51 7.29
N TYR A 59 -7.28 -13.26 7.45
CA TYR A 59 -7.43 -14.66 7.06
C TYR A 59 -8.64 -14.81 6.13
N THR A 60 -8.48 -14.36 4.89
CA THR A 60 -9.53 -14.39 3.86
C THR A 60 -8.96 -15.03 2.59
N PRO A 61 -9.04 -16.36 2.45
CA PRO A 61 -8.29 -17.11 1.43
C PRO A 61 -8.77 -16.87 -0.01
N ASN A 62 -9.95 -16.27 -0.20
CA ASN A 62 -10.53 -15.97 -1.52
C ASN A 62 -10.46 -14.47 -1.87
N LEU A 63 -9.62 -13.70 -1.18
CA LEU A 63 -9.53 -12.25 -1.35
C LEU A 63 -8.76 -11.88 -2.62
N VAL A 64 -9.47 -11.42 -3.64
CA VAL A 64 -8.88 -11.04 -4.95
C VAL A 64 -8.64 -9.53 -5.09
N TYR A 65 -9.27 -8.71 -4.25
CA TYR A 65 -9.15 -7.25 -4.26
C TYR A 65 -8.95 -6.70 -2.84
N LEU A 66 -7.97 -5.82 -2.66
CA LEU A 66 -7.68 -5.13 -1.39
C LEU A 66 -7.55 -3.63 -1.63
N ASP A 67 -8.29 -2.82 -0.86
CA ASP A 67 -8.08 -1.37 -0.74
C ASP A 67 -7.74 -1.07 0.73
N TYR A 68 -6.47 -0.80 1.00
CA TYR A 68 -5.94 -0.63 2.35
C TYR A 68 -5.33 0.77 2.53
N SER A 69 -5.88 1.53 3.47
CA SER A 69 -5.41 2.85 3.87
C SER A 69 -5.14 2.89 5.36
N ASP A 70 -3.94 3.32 5.77
CA ASP A 70 -3.50 3.31 7.16
C ASP A 70 -2.31 4.24 7.40
N SER A 71 -2.11 4.67 8.65
CA SER A 71 -0.96 5.45 9.12
C SER A 71 0.28 4.60 9.44
N ILE A 72 0.33 3.35 8.96
CA ILE A 72 1.39 2.33 9.21
C ILE A 72 1.61 2.06 10.73
N THR A 73 0.65 2.43 11.57
CA THR A 73 0.67 2.14 13.02
C THR A 73 0.25 0.71 13.33
N CYS A 74 -0.27 0.00 12.33
CA CYS A 74 -0.78 -1.35 12.47
C CYS A 74 0.30 -2.40 12.18
N GLU A 75 0.50 -3.33 13.12
CA GLU A 75 1.18 -4.58 12.86
C GLU A 75 0.30 -5.46 11.97
N PHE A 76 0.73 -5.59 10.71
CA PHE A 76 0.01 -6.34 9.68
C PHE A 76 0.50 -7.77 9.59
N GLU A 77 -0.41 -8.73 9.73
CA GLU A 77 -0.15 -10.15 9.54
C GLU A 77 -1.19 -10.76 8.60
N SER A 78 -0.74 -11.61 7.67
CA SER A 78 -1.62 -12.26 6.70
C SER A 78 -1.26 -13.71 6.37
N GLU A 79 -0.22 -14.29 6.99
CA GLU A 79 0.20 -15.69 6.83
C GLU A 79 0.06 -16.27 5.39
N ASN A 80 0.47 -15.50 4.37
CA ASN A 80 0.38 -15.87 2.94
C ASN A 80 -1.05 -16.04 2.36
N CYS A 81 -2.10 -15.63 3.09
CA CYS A 81 -3.49 -15.68 2.63
C CYS A 81 -3.78 -14.75 1.44
N LEU A 82 -2.88 -13.81 1.17
CA LEU A 82 -3.02 -12.81 0.09
C LEU A 82 -2.36 -13.25 -1.23
N ASN A 83 -1.93 -14.50 -1.33
CA ASN A 83 -1.35 -15.04 -2.56
C ASN A 83 -2.35 -15.08 -3.74
N VAL A 84 -3.65 -15.05 -3.47
CA VAL A 84 -4.69 -15.01 -4.53
C VAL A 84 -5.05 -13.58 -4.97
N LEU A 85 -4.46 -12.57 -4.33
CA LEU A 85 -4.76 -11.16 -4.57
C LEU A 85 -4.32 -10.75 -5.98
N LEU A 86 -5.25 -10.19 -6.75
CA LEU A 86 -5.02 -9.77 -8.13
C LEU A 86 -4.89 -8.26 -8.27
N GLU A 87 -5.60 -7.52 -7.41
CA GLU A 87 -5.61 -6.06 -7.39
C GLU A 87 -5.43 -5.54 -5.96
N ALA A 88 -4.53 -4.57 -5.79
CA ALA A 88 -4.30 -3.91 -4.51
C ALA A 88 -4.23 -2.40 -4.67
N ARG A 89 -4.86 -1.68 -3.74
CA ARG A 89 -4.75 -0.24 -3.56
C ARG A 89 -4.18 0.03 -2.18
N LEU A 90 -3.06 0.73 -2.13
CA LEU A 90 -2.37 1.06 -0.89
C LEU A 90 -2.27 2.57 -0.71
N ASN A 91 -2.79 3.05 0.42
CA ASN A 91 -2.60 4.42 0.89
C ASN A 91 -2.02 4.40 2.31
N LEU A 92 -0.73 4.13 2.37
CA LEU A 92 0.09 4.13 3.57
C LEU A 92 0.67 5.53 3.79
N VAL A 93 0.44 6.08 4.99
CA VAL A 93 0.96 7.38 5.42
C VAL A 93 1.86 7.15 6.63
N PHE A 94 3.08 7.68 6.64
CA PHE A 94 3.86 7.68 7.88
C PHE A 94 3.35 8.75 8.86
N GLY A 95 3.06 8.36 10.09
CA GLY A 95 2.78 9.28 11.18
C GLY A 95 3.97 10.21 11.48
N TRP A 96 3.68 11.41 11.96
CA TRP A 96 4.64 12.51 12.11
C TRP A 96 5.64 12.30 13.25
N ARG A 97 5.35 11.38 14.18
CA ARG A 97 6.01 11.36 15.48
C ARG A 97 7.31 10.57 15.59
N TRP A 98 7.75 9.71 14.67
CA TRP A 98 8.72 8.68 15.12
C TRP A 98 9.90 8.35 14.19
N ARG A 99 11.09 8.32 14.81
CA ARG A 99 12.40 7.94 14.26
C ARG A 99 12.95 6.66 14.92
N LEU A 100 12.11 5.86 15.59
CA LEU A 100 12.56 4.77 16.49
C LEU A 100 11.73 3.46 16.41
N SER A 101 10.79 3.33 15.47
CA SER A 101 9.76 2.28 15.50
C SER A 101 9.79 1.33 14.29
N ASN A 102 9.01 0.24 14.39
CA ASN A 102 9.00 -0.91 13.47
C ASN A 102 8.11 -0.71 12.22
N GLU A 103 7.69 0.51 11.89
CA GLU A 103 6.73 0.76 10.79
C GLU A 103 7.33 0.42 9.43
N HIS A 104 8.65 0.56 9.26
CA HIS A 104 9.35 0.09 8.06
C HIS A 104 9.25 -1.44 7.90
N ILE A 105 9.23 -2.19 9.02
CA ILE A 105 8.99 -3.63 9.03
C ILE A 105 7.53 -3.91 8.66
N ASN A 106 6.57 -3.15 9.20
CA ASN A 106 5.15 -3.30 8.86
C ASN A 106 4.87 -3.01 7.38
N CYS A 107 5.46 -1.94 6.84
CA CYS A 107 5.41 -1.63 5.42
C CYS A 107 5.98 -2.81 4.60
N SER A 108 7.16 -3.33 4.95
CA SER A 108 7.72 -4.52 4.28
C SER A 108 6.77 -5.72 4.36
N LYS A 109 6.20 -6.03 5.53
CA LYS A 109 5.24 -7.14 5.72
C LYS A 109 4.02 -6.99 4.80
N ILE A 110 3.44 -5.79 4.70
CA ILE A 110 2.32 -5.51 3.79
C ILE A 110 2.76 -5.75 2.35
N MET A 111 3.89 -5.17 1.95
CA MET A 111 4.36 -5.27 0.57
C MET A 111 4.74 -6.71 0.17
N ASP A 112 5.33 -7.48 1.09
CA ASP A 112 5.68 -8.89 0.88
C ASP A 112 4.44 -9.77 0.79
N SER A 113 3.35 -9.40 1.49
CA SER A 113 2.09 -10.15 1.46
C SER A 113 1.34 -10.05 0.13
N ILE A 114 1.49 -8.94 -0.61
CA ILE A 114 0.77 -8.70 -1.87
C ILE A 114 1.56 -9.15 -3.11
N CYS A 115 2.32 -10.25 -3.01
CA CYS A 115 3.30 -10.65 -4.02
C CYS A 115 2.75 -11.16 -5.36
N ASN A 116 1.43 -11.40 -5.51
CA ASN A 116 0.82 -11.90 -6.75
C ASN A 116 -0.10 -10.88 -7.46
N VAL A 117 -0.07 -9.63 -7.02
CA VAL A 117 -0.90 -8.56 -7.61
C VAL A 117 -0.47 -8.26 -9.05
N ARG A 118 -1.47 -8.08 -9.91
CA ARG A 118 -1.29 -7.70 -11.33
C ARG A 118 -1.50 -6.21 -11.53
N ILE A 119 -2.42 -5.65 -10.76
CA ILE A 119 -2.77 -4.23 -10.78
C ILE A 119 -2.50 -3.67 -9.40
N LEU A 120 -1.61 -2.69 -9.33
CA LEU A 120 -1.19 -2.05 -8.08
C LEU A 120 -1.45 -0.55 -8.16
N TYR A 121 -2.18 -0.03 -7.19
CA TYR A 121 -2.41 1.40 -7.00
C TYR A 121 -1.69 1.85 -5.74
N LEU A 122 -0.85 2.87 -5.85
CA LEU A 122 -0.10 3.45 -4.74
C LEU A 122 -0.40 4.94 -4.61
N SER A 123 -0.58 5.44 -3.40
CA SER A 123 -0.59 6.89 -3.18
C SER A 123 0.83 7.46 -3.18
N SER A 124 0.96 8.76 -3.48
CA SER A 124 2.20 9.53 -3.32
C SER A 124 2.84 9.33 -1.95
N SER A 125 2.03 9.34 -0.89
CA SER A 125 2.47 9.07 0.48
C SER A 125 3.11 7.68 0.59
N THR A 126 2.52 6.65 -0.01
CA THR A 126 3.09 5.28 -0.01
C THR A 126 4.39 5.21 -0.79
N VAL A 127 4.44 5.83 -1.98
CA VAL A 127 5.66 5.84 -2.81
C VAL A 127 6.80 6.59 -2.11
N GLU A 128 6.51 7.70 -1.43
CA GLU A 128 7.50 8.43 -0.64
C GLU A 128 7.95 7.64 0.59
N SER A 129 6.99 6.99 1.27
CA SER A 129 7.22 6.11 2.40
C SER A 129 8.24 5.01 2.07
N MET A 130 8.16 4.48 0.86
CA MET A 130 9.10 3.48 0.36
C MET A 130 10.53 4.00 0.22
N CYS A 131 10.74 5.30 0.00
CA CYS A 131 12.08 5.87 -0.23
C CYS A 131 12.80 6.37 1.04
N GLY A 132 12.05 6.80 2.07
CA GLY A 132 12.56 7.68 3.14
C GLY A 132 13.68 7.14 4.06
N TRP A 133 13.98 5.84 4.06
CA TRP A 133 14.84 5.22 5.10
C TRP A 133 15.97 4.34 4.58
N GLY A 134 16.39 4.49 3.31
CA GLY A 134 17.43 3.62 2.75
C GLY A 134 16.99 2.17 2.54
N VAL A 135 15.70 1.88 2.78
CA VAL A 135 14.98 0.76 2.18
C VAL A 135 14.82 1.10 0.69
N CYS A 136 15.93 1.05 -0.07
CA CYS A 136 15.77 0.87 -1.50
C CYS A 136 14.95 -0.41 -1.67
N ILE A 137 13.83 -0.30 -2.37
CA ILE A 137 13.01 -1.45 -2.78
C ILE A 137 13.73 -2.37 -3.77
N SER A 138 15.05 -2.23 -3.91
CA SER A 138 15.89 -3.32 -4.40
C SER A 138 15.72 -4.63 -3.60
N ARG A 139 15.08 -4.61 -2.42
CA ARG A 139 14.77 -5.81 -1.60
C ARG A 139 13.30 -6.20 -1.44
N ILE A 140 12.34 -5.29 -1.66
CA ILE A 140 10.92 -5.66 -1.53
C ILE A 140 10.46 -6.18 -2.89
N ASN A 141 10.36 -7.50 -2.99
CA ASN A 141 9.88 -8.19 -4.16
C ASN A 141 8.34 -8.08 -4.19
N ILE A 142 7.82 -6.88 -4.50
CA ILE A 142 6.39 -6.65 -4.72
C ILE A 142 6.00 -7.36 -6.01
N GLY A 143 5.92 -8.69 -5.95
CA GLY A 143 5.65 -9.53 -7.09
C GLY A 143 6.39 -9.07 -8.33
N GLY A 144 7.71 -8.81 -8.25
CA GLY A 144 8.47 -8.06 -9.28
C GLY A 144 8.37 -8.65 -10.69
N ASN A 145 7.77 -9.83 -10.83
CA ASN A 145 7.48 -10.52 -12.07
C ASN A 145 5.99 -10.77 -12.34
N VAL A 146 5.04 -10.11 -11.67
CA VAL A 146 3.58 -10.33 -11.83
C VAL A 146 2.84 -9.03 -12.13
N VAL A 147 3.27 -7.91 -11.55
CA VAL A 147 2.64 -6.60 -11.77
C VAL A 147 2.74 -6.21 -13.25
N LYS A 148 1.58 -5.95 -13.86
CA LYS A 148 1.44 -5.47 -15.24
C LYS A 148 1.05 -4.00 -15.31
N VAL A 149 0.26 -3.55 -14.34
CA VAL A 149 -0.24 -2.17 -14.27
C VAL A 149 0.12 -1.60 -12.90
N LEU A 150 0.82 -0.48 -12.90
CA LEU A 150 1.11 0.31 -11.70
C LEU A 150 0.54 1.71 -11.88
N GLU A 151 -0.26 2.15 -10.92
CA GLU A 151 -0.83 3.49 -10.88
C GLU A 151 -0.39 4.23 -9.62
N ILE A 152 0.19 5.42 -9.80
CA ILE A 152 0.62 6.29 -8.70
C ILE A 152 -0.31 7.50 -8.65
N GLN A 153 -0.94 7.71 -7.51
CA GLN A 153 -1.93 8.76 -7.30
C GLN A 153 -1.37 9.94 -6.50
N GLY A 154 -1.62 11.16 -6.97
CA GLY A 154 -1.23 12.39 -6.29
C GLY A 154 0.27 12.65 -6.28
N TYR A 155 1.01 12.17 -7.29
CA TYR A 155 2.47 12.31 -7.40
C TYR A 155 2.90 13.77 -7.28
N LYS A 156 3.86 14.06 -6.38
CA LYS A 156 4.32 15.43 -6.09
C LYS A 156 5.68 15.75 -6.70
N GLY A 157 6.36 14.77 -7.29
CA GLY A 157 7.67 14.97 -7.92
C GLY A 157 8.81 15.09 -6.91
N ARG A 158 8.63 14.60 -5.68
CA ARG A 158 9.70 14.60 -4.67
C ARG A 158 10.84 13.67 -5.11
N LEU A 159 12.06 13.97 -4.68
CA LEU A 159 13.24 13.16 -5.01
C LEU A 159 13.04 11.69 -4.64
N GLY A 160 12.39 11.42 -3.51
CA GLY A 160 12.11 10.07 -3.08
C GLY A 160 11.14 9.31 -3.99
N GLU A 161 10.06 9.98 -4.40
CA GLU A 161 9.10 9.40 -5.35
C GLU A 161 9.75 9.12 -6.70
N LEU A 162 10.56 10.04 -7.21
CA LEU A 162 11.27 9.88 -8.49
C LEU A 162 12.23 8.69 -8.45
N ASN A 163 12.96 8.51 -7.35
CA ASN A 163 13.85 7.37 -7.18
C ASN A 163 13.05 6.06 -7.15
N GLN A 164 11.92 6.04 -6.46
CA GLN A 164 11.08 4.86 -6.38
C GLN A 164 10.43 4.52 -7.74
N VAL A 165 10.01 5.51 -8.53
CA VAL A 165 9.55 5.31 -9.92
C VAL A 165 10.62 4.67 -10.78
N LYS A 166 11.88 5.15 -10.70
CA LYS A 166 13.01 4.50 -11.39
C LYS A 166 13.16 3.05 -10.95
N PHE A 167 13.07 2.77 -9.65
CA PHE A 167 13.13 1.39 -9.15
C PHE A 167 12.01 0.53 -9.69
N PHE A 168 10.77 1.02 -9.80
CA PHE A 168 9.67 0.26 -10.40
C PHE A 168 9.92 -0.05 -11.89
N LEU A 169 10.35 0.93 -12.67
CA LEU A 169 10.65 0.76 -14.09
C LEU A 169 11.78 -0.25 -14.36
N TRP A 170 12.70 -0.42 -13.40
CA TRP A 170 13.81 -1.38 -13.48
C TRP A 170 13.53 -2.72 -12.79
N GLY A 171 12.74 -2.72 -11.72
CA GLY A 171 12.46 -3.89 -10.90
C GLY A 171 11.28 -4.72 -11.38
N MET A 172 10.27 -4.10 -12.01
CA MET A 172 9.06 -4.79 -12.47
C MET A 172 9.22 -5.24 -13.93
N GLU A 173 9.62 -6.49 -14.14
CA GLU A 173 9.97 -7.02 -15.46
C GLU A 173 8.76 -7.17 -16.40
N ASN A 174 7.60 -7.48 -15.84
CA ASN A 174 6.34 -7.68 -16.57
C ASN A 174 5.46 -6.43 -16.65
N LEU A 175 6.00 -5.27 -16.27
CA LEU A 175 5.24 -4.02 -16.33
C LEU A 175 4.92 -3.67 -17.78
N GLU A 176 3.63 -3.53 -18.07
CA GLU A 176 3.05 -3.16 -19.36
C GLU A 176 2.59 -1.69 -19.34
N GLU A 177 2.10 -1.22 -18.19
CA GLU A 177 1.58 0.14 -18.05
C GLU A 177 1.96 0.75 -16.69
N MET A 178 2.50 1.97 -16.72
CA MET A 178 2.70 2.81 -15.54
C MET A 178 1.90 4.09 -15.71
N LYS A 179 0.92 4.32 -14.84
CA LYS A 179 0.11 5.54 -14.78
C LYS A 179 0.58 6.40 -13.63
N VAL A 180 0.81 7.68 -13.87
CA VAL A 180 1.20 8.64 -12.84
C VAL A 180 0.25 9.83 -12.90
N ASN A 181 -0.61 9.95 -11.89
CA ASN A 181 -1.49 11.12 -11.72
C ASN A 181 -0.76 12.16 -10.89
N ILE A 182 -0.48 13.32 -11.47
CA ILE A 182 0.23 14.42 -10.79
C ILE A 182 -0.74 15.23 -9.93
N SER A 183 -0.39 15.43 -8.67
CA SER A 183 -1.16 16.25 -7.73
C SER A 183 -1.52 17.62 -8.32
N ASP A 184 -2.77 18.05 -8.13
CA ASP A 184 -3.26 19.37 -8.56
C ASP A 184 -2.55 20.54 -7.86
N GLU A 185 -1.90 20.28 -6.73
CA GLU A 185 -1.08 21.25 -6.01
C GLU A 185 0.22 21.63 -6.75
N ILE A 186 0.62 20.85 -7.77
CA ILE A 186 1.89 21.07 -8.47
C ILE A 186 1.69 21.97 -9.69
N GLU A 187 2.28 23.15 -9.65
CA GLU A 187 2.23 24.11 -10.77
C GLU A 187 3.04 23.64 -11.99
N ASN A 188 4.18 22.96 -11.76
CA ASN A 188 5.12 22.56 -12.80
C ASN A 188 4.80 21.18 -13.43
N LYS A 189 3.52 20.85 -13.63
CA LYS A 189 3.09 19.53 -14.14
C LYS A 189 3.79 19.13 -15.43
N LEU A 190 3.92 20.06 -16.39
CA LEU A 190 4.55 19.80 -17.70
C LEU A 190 6.01 19.35 -17.58
N GLN A 191 6.78 19.98 -16.68
CA GLN A 191 8.19 19.62 -16.48
C GLN A 191 8.31 18.23 -15.86
N LEU A 192 7.45 17.91 -14.89
CA LEU A 192 7.39 16.57 -14.29
C LEU A 192 6.97 15.51 -15.33
N THR A 193 5.98 15.80 -16.16
CA THR A 193 5.55 14.91 -17.25
C THR A 193 6.72 14.58 -18.18
N ASN A 194 7.45 15.60 -18.66
CA ASN A 194 8.60 15.38 -19.54
C ASN A 194 9.71 14.58 -18.85
N ALA A 195 9.97 14.84 -17.57
CA ALA A 195 10.96 14.10 -16.79
C ALA A 195 10.58 12.62 -16.62
N LEU A 196 9.30 12.32 -16.34
CA LEU A 196 8.77 10.97 -16.19
C LEU A 196 8.82 10.18 -17.51
N LEU A 197 8.40 10.80 -18.61
CA LEU A 197 8.39 10.19 -19.94
C LEU A 197 9.82 9.91 -20.47
N ALA A 198 10.81 10.69 -20.02
CA ALA A 198 12.21 10.51 -20.37
C ALA A 198 12.93 9.42 -19.53
N LEU A 199 12.26 8.82 -18.54
CA LEU A 199 12.89 7.80 -17.70
C LEU A 199 13.21 6.53 -18.49
N PRO A 200 14.39 5.93 -18.27
CA PRO A 200 14.73 4.65 -18.86
C PRO A 200 13.83 3.55 -18.26
N LYS A 201 13.43 2.61 -19.11
CA LYS A 201 12.54 1.49 -18.75
C LYS A 201 13.25 0.19 -19.05
N ARG A 202 13.05 -0.82 -18.20
CA ARG A 202 13.60 -2.16 -18.45
C ARG A 202 12.73 -2.96 -19.41
N SER A 203 11.41 -2.93 -19.21
CA SER A 203 10.44 -3.55 -20.13
C SER A 203 10.20 -2.66 -21.34
N SER A 204 10.44 -3.19 -22.55
CA SER A 204 10.14 -2.50 -23.81
C SER A 204 8.64 -2.38 -24.09
N LYS A 205 7.82 -3.17 -23.39
CA LYS A 205 6.34 -3.11 -23.46
C LYS A 205 5.76 -2.03 -22.54
N CYS A 206 6.54 -1.54 -21.57
CA CYS A 206 6.06 -0.59 -20.58
C CYS A 206 5.80 0.79 -21.19
N ASN A 207 4.54 1.19 -21.18
CA ASN A 207 4.13 2.56 -21.50
C ASN A 207 3.97 3.37 -20.22
N ILE A 208 4.45 4.62 -20.23
CA ILE A 208 4.26 5.56 -19.12
C ILE A 208 3.19 6.54 -19.58
N HIS A 209 2.10 6.60 -18.83
CA HIS A 209 1.01 7.55 -19.02
C HIS A 209 1.00 8.50 -17.84
N VAL A 210 1.05 9.81 -18.12
CA VAL A 210 0.91 10.84 -17.09
C VAL A 210 -0.48 11.45 -17.25
N LEU A 211 -1.27 11.38 -16.18
CA LEU A 211 -2.67 11.80 -16.13
C LEU A 211 -2.79 13.16 -15.44
#